data_AF-A0A932D437-F1
#
_entry.id   AF-A0A932D437-F1
#
_cell.length_a   1.000
_cell.length_b   1.000
_cell.length_c   1.000
_cell.angle_alpha   90.00
_cell.angle_beta   90.00
_cell.angle_gamma   90.00
#
_symmetry.space_group_name_H-M   'P 1'
#
loop_
_entity.id
_entity.type
_entity.pdbx_description
1 polymer ?
#
loop_
_entity_poly.entity_id
_entity_poly.type
_entity_poly.pdbx_seq_one_letter_code
_entity_poly.pdbx_strand_id
1 'polypeptide(L)'
;MGVAAGRVDVLFDRLTDVAVTSKRVEAEMIALIAEFDERRLYLQHACSSMFAYCLRELNLSESVAGNSIQLARASRRFPRLLEELAEDRIHASGLRALVPILTEDNVEALLT
;
A
#
# COMPACT_ATOMS: atom_id res chain seq x y z
N MET A 1 20.96 32.51 -18.37
CA MET A 1 20.99 31.96 -16.98
C MET A 1 19.63 31.46 -16.45
N GLY A 2 18.49 31.64 -17.13
CA GLY A 2 17.16 31.24 -16.59
C GLY A 2 16.59 29.88 -17.01
N VAL A 3 17.23 29.14 -17.94
CA VAL A 3 16.67 27.88 -18.48
C VAL A 3 17.01 26.65 -17.64
N ALA A 4 18.13 26.69 -16.89
CA ALA A 4 18.57 25.59 -16.04
C ALA A 4 17.74 25.51 -14.74
N ALA A 5 17.42 26.66 -14.12
CA ALA A 5 16.56 26.73 -12.94
C ALA A 5 15.16 26.17 -13.24
N GLY A 6 14.53 26.63 -14.35
CA GLY A 6 13.21 26.14 -14.74
C GLY A 6 13.14 24.65 -15.13
N ARG A 7 14.27 24.01 -15.51
CA ARG A 7 14.31 22.55 -15.73
C ARG A 7 14.45 21.76 -14.43
N VAL A 8 15.15 22.33 -13.44
CA VAL A 8 15.28 21.72 -12.10
C VAL A 8 13.95 21.78 -11.38
N ASP A 9 13.23 22.91 -11.46
CA ASP A 9 11.91 23.07 -10.84
C ASP A 9 10.90 22.09 -11.44
N VAL A 10 10.85 21.95 -12.77
CA VAL A 10 9.97 20.95 -13.44
C VAL A 10 10.31 19.50 -13.07
N LEU A 11 11.61 19.18 -12.92
CA LEU A 11 12.01 17.84 -12.49
C LEU A 11 11.61 17.58 -11.04
N PHE A 12 11.76 18.58 -10.16
CA PHE A 12 11.37 18.50 -8.76
C PHE A 12 9.87 18.33 -8.61
N ASP A 13 9.07 19.14 -9.29
CA ASP A 13 7.61 19.05 -9.26
C ASP A 13 7.15 17.68 -9.72
N ARG A 14 7.70 17.19 -10.84
CA ARG A 14 7.34 15.86 -11.35
C ARG A 14 7.78 14.72 -10.45
N LEU A 15 8.93 14.84 -9.78
CA LEU A 15 9.37 13.83 -8.82
C LEU A 15 8.44 13.79 -7.61
N THR A 16 8.04 14.96 -7.10
CA THR A 16 7.07 15.09 -6.01
C THR A 16 5.73 14.47 -6.40
N ASP A 17 5.21 14.80 -7.58
CA ASP A 17 3.94 14.26 -8.09
C ASP A 17 3.95 12.74 -8.22
N VAL A 18 5.05 12.18 -8.76
CA VAL A 18 5.21 10.72 -8.89
C VAL A 18 5.31 10.07 -7.51
N ALA A 19 6.01 10.69 -6.56
CA ALA A 19 6.14 10.17 -5.21
C ALA A 19 4.80 10.17 -4.43
N VAL A 20 3.95 11.18 -4.64
CA VAL A 20 2.60 11.21 -4.05
C VAL A 20 1.70 10.18 -4.74
N THR A 21 1.75 10.13 -6.07
CA THR A 21 0.93 9.20 -6.86
C THR A 21 1.28 7.75 -6.56
N SER A 22 2.56 7.42 -6.40
CA SER A 22 2.99 6.03 -6.12
C SER A 22 2.38 5.49 -4.82
N LYS A 23 2.27 6.32 -3.78
CA LYS A 23 1.68 5.95 -2.48
C LYS A 23 0.17 5.69 -2.59
N ARG A 24 -0.54 6.53 -3.36
CA ARG A 24 -1.96 6.31 -3.66
C ARG A 24 -2.19 5.03 -4.44
N VAL A 25 -1.35 4.76 -5.44
CA VAL A 25 -1.39 3.52 -6.22
C VAL A 25 -1.09 2.30 -5.34
N GLU A 26 -0.14 2.40 -4.41
CA GLU A 26 0.15 1.34 -3.46
C GLU A 26 -1.04 1.07 -2.52
N ALA A 27 -1.67 2.11 -1.97
CA ALA A 27 -2.87 1.97 -1.14
C ALA A 27 -4.02 1.33 -1.91
N GLU A 28 -4.25 1.73 -3.16
CA GLU A 28 -5.25 1.13 -4.04
C GLU A 28 -4.95 -0.35 -4.33
N MET A 29 -3.70 -0.69 -4.64
CA MET A 29 -3.28 -2.09 -4.83
C MET A 29 -3.57 -2.92 -3.58
N ILE A 30 -3.25 -2.42 -2.39
CA ILE A 30 -3.52 -3.12 -1.12
C ILE A 30 -5.04 -3.30 -0.90
N ALA A 31 -5.85 -2.29 -1.23
CA ALA A 31 -7.31 -2.40 -1.17
C ALA A 31 -7.84 -3.51 -2.10
N LEU A 32 -7.33 -3.57 -3.33
CA LEU A 32 -7.70 -4.61 -4.30
C LEU A 32 -7.24 -5.99 -3.85
N ILE A 33 -6.02 -6.11 -3.29
CA ILE A 33 -5.54 -7.37 -2.69
C ILE A 33 -6.48 -7.79 -1.55
N ALA A 34 -6.96 -6.87 -0.72
CA ALA A 34 -7.88 -7.20 0.38
C ALA A 34 -9.19 -7.82 -0.12
N GLU A 35 -9.78 -7.23 -1.15
CA GLU A 35 -11.00 -7.74 -1.79
C GLU A 35 -10.75 -9.09 -2.47
N PHE A 36 -9.62 -9.22 -3.17
CA PHE A 36 -9.25 -10.42 -3.92
C PHE A 36 -8.90 -11.61 -3.01
N ASP A 37 -8.20 -11.36 -1.90
CA ASP A 37 -7.88 -12.34 -0.85
C ASP A 37 -9.15 -12.83 -0.17
N GLU A 38 -10.05 -11.92 0.23
CA GLU A 38 -11.28 -12.28 0.92
C GLU A 38 -12.22 -13.14 0.07
N ARG A 39 -12.38 -12.75 -1.20
CA ARG A 39 -13.21 -13.48 -2.16
C ARG A 39 -12.51 -14.71 -2.73
N ARG A 40 -11.24 -14.94 -2.35
CA ARG A 40 -10.39 -16.02 -2.84
C ARG A 40 -10.31 -16.09 -4.37
N LEU A 41 -10.34 -14.94 -5.04
CA LEU A 41 -10.35 -14.86 -6.51
C LEU A 41 -9.05 -15.39 -7.13
N TYR A 42 -7.97 -15.48 -6.36
CA TYR A 42 -6.70 -16.10 -6.76
C TYR A 42 -6.86 -17.57 -7.18
N LEU A 43 -7.91 -18.26 -6.72
CA LEU A 43 -8.22 -19.63 -7.15
C LEU A 43 -8.58 -19.70 -8.63
N GLN A 44 -9.21 -18.65 -9.19
CA GLN A 44 -9.57 -18.57 -10.61
C GLN A 44 -8.32 -18.44 -11.51
N HIS A 45 -7.18 -18.09 -10.93
CA HIS A 45 -5.89 -17.95 -11.62
C HIS A 45 -4.93 -19.10 -11.32
N ALA A 46 -5.45 -20.27 -10.91
CA ALA A 46 -4.64 -21.46 -10.59
C ALA A 46 -3.52 -21.19 -9.57
N CYS A 47 -3.78 -20.29 -8.62
CA CYS A 47 -2.90 -19.99 -7.49
C CYS A 47 -3.49 -20.56 -6.21
N SER A 48 -2.67 -21.20 -5.38
CA SER A 48 -3.10 -21.86 -4.14
C SER A 48 -3.37 -20.90 -2.98
N SER A 49 -2.91 -19.65 -3.09
CA SER A 49 -3.07 -18.59 -2.10
C SER A 49 -2.90 -17.23 -2.74
N MET A 50 -3.34 -16.16 -2.04
CA MET A 50 -3.05 -14.79 -2.44
C MET A 50 -1.54 -14.51 -2.51
N PHE A 51 -0.74 -15.11 -1.62
CA PHE A 51 0.71 -14.99 -1.67
C PHE A 51 1.28 -15.57 -2.97
N ALA A 52 0.86 -16.79 -3.35
CA ALA A 52 1.27 -17.39 -4.62
C ALA A 52 0.86 -16.55 -5.84
N TYR A 53 -0.34 -15.94 -5.80
CA TYR A 53 -0.80 -15.03 -6.85
C TYR A 53 0.05 -13.76 -6.94
N CYS A 54 0.36 -13.12 -5.81
CA CYS A 54 1.23 -11.94 -5.78
C CYS A 54 2.60 -12.20 -6.40
N LEU A 55 3.21 -13.37 -6.12
CA LEU A 55 4.51 -13.73 -6.70
C LEU A 55 4.41 -14.03 -8.20
N ARG A 56 3.45 -14.87 -8.59
CA ARG A 56 3.39 -15.43 -9.94
C ARG A 56 2.75 -14.49 -10.96
N GLU A 57 1.61 -13.89 -10.59
CA GLU A 57 0.79 -13.12 -11.53
C GLU A 57 1.12 -11.63 -11.44
N LEU A 58 1.48 -11.12 -10.26
CA LEU A 58 1.85 -9.71 -10.06
C LEU A 58 3.37 -9.44 -10.04
N ASN A 59 4.20 -10.50 -10.09
CA ASN A 59 5.67 -10.40 -10.04
C ASN A 59 6.22 -9.61 -8.83
N LEU A 60 5.50 -9.63 -7.71
CA LEU A 60 5.96 -9.02 -6.46
C LEU A 60 7.06 -9.88 -5.85
N SER A 61 7.99 -9.24 -5.12
CA SER A 61 8.90 -9.98 -4.25
C SER A 61 8.14 -10.58 -3.07
N GLU A 62 8.72 -11.60 -2.42
CA GLU A 62 8.14 -12.20 -1.20
C GLU A 62 7.90 -11.18 -0.10
N SER A 63 8.84 -10.24 0.09
CA SER A 63 8.71 -9.19 1.09
C SER A 63 7.56 -8.24 0.78
N VAL A 64 7.41 -7.80 -0.48
CA VAL A 64 6.32 -6.91 -0.88
C VAL A 64 4.99 -7.66 -0.78
N ALA A 65 4.90 -8.89 -1.29
CA ALA A 65 3.69 -9.71 -1.22
C ALA A 65 3.23 -9.93 0.23
N GLY A 66 4.14 -10.31 1.13
CA GLY A 66 3.82 -10.52 2.54
C GLY A 66 3.34 -9.24 3.23
N ASN A 67 4.03 -8.12 3.01
CA ASN A 67 3.65 -6.83 3.59
C ASN A 67 2.30 -6.34 3.07
N SER A 68 2.06 -6.40 1.76
CA SER A 68 0.80 -5.99 1.15
C SER A 68 -0.36 -6.84 1.65
N ILE A 69 -0.19 -8.17 1.76
CA ILE A 69 -1.23 -9.06 2.30
C ILE A 69 -1.52 -8.77 3.78
N GLN A 70 -0.48 -8.49 4.58
CA GLN A 70 -0.66 -8.13 5.99
C GLN A 70 -1.49 -6.85 6.13
N LEU A 71 -1.13 -5.79 5.38
CA LEU A 71 -1.86 -4.52 5.38
C LEU A 71 -3.27 -4.69 4.81
N ALA A 72 -3.44 -5.47 3.74
CA ALA A 72 -4.73 -5.75 3.13
C ALA A 72 -5.70 -6.44 4.10
N ARG A 73 -5.22 -7.43 4.86
CA ARG A 73 -6.05 -8.11 5.87
C ARG A 73 -6.38 -7.19 7.03
N ALA A 74 -5.43 -6.36 7.46
CA ALA A 74 -5.66 -5.39 8.53
C ALA A 74 -6.63 -4.29 8.11
N SER A 75 -6.55 -3.79 6.87
CA SER A 75 -7.41 -2.71 6.38
C SER A 75 -8.88 -3.11 6.26
N ARG A 76 -9.17 -4.41 6.12
CA ARG A 76 -10.55 -4.90 6.20
C ARG A 76 -11.19 -4.68 7.56
N ARG A 77 -10.38 -4.72 8.63
CA ARG A 77 -10.81 -4.42 9.99
C ARG A 77 -10.70 -2.93 10.29
N PHE A 78 -9.65 -2.28 9.80
CA PHE A 78 -9.33 -0.89 10.04
C PHE A 78 -9.15 -0.13 8.70
N PRO A 79 -10.24 0.24 8.00
CA PRO A 79 -10.16 0.86 6.67
C PRO A 79 -9.29 2.12 6.60
N ARG A 80 -9.26 2.89 7.70
CA ARG A 80 -8.45 4.10 7.86
C ARG A 80 -6.97 3.89 7.57
N LEU A 81 -6.42 2.68 7.73
CA LEU A 81 -5.03 2.37 7.37
C LEU A 81 -4.70 2.75 5.91
N LEU A 82 -5.65 2.57 4.99
CA LEU A 82 -5.44 2.89 3.58
C LEU A 82 -5.53 4.39 3.31
N GLU A 83 -6.34 5.11 4.08
CA GLU A 83 -6.41 6.58 4.02
C GLU A 83 -5.09 7.20 4.50
N GLU A 84 -4.57 6.74 5.64
CA GLU A 84 -3.27 7.19 6.17
C GLU A 84 -2.11 6.92 5.19
N LEU A 85 -2.17 5.80 4.47
CA LEU A 85 -1.18 5.46 3.45
C LEU A 85 -1.33 6.32 2.19
N ALA A 86 -2.56 6.50 1.69
CA ALA A 86 -2.85 7.26 0.48
C ALA A 86 -2.57 8.75 0.63
N GLU A 87 -2.71 9.28 1.85
CA GLU A 87 -2.45 10.68 2.21
C GLU A 87 -1.02 10.89 2.72
N ASP A 88 -0.18 9.84 2.71
CA ASP A 88 1.22 9.83 3.13
C ASP A 88 1.45 10.35 4.56
N ARG A 89 0.45 10.19 5.43
CA ARG A 89 0.58 10.53 6.84
C ARG A 89 1.39 9.46 7.58
N ILE A 90 1.28 8.20 7.17
CA ILE A 90 2.08 7.10 7.70
C ILE A 90 2.56 6.20 6.55
N HIS A 91 3.87 5.96 6.49
CA HIS A 91 4.45 5.06 5.50
C HIS A 91 4.02 3.60 5.73
N ALA A 92 3.92 2.81 4.66
CA ALA A 92 3.54 1.40 4.71
C ALA A 92 4.39 0.56 5.70
N SER A 93 5.68 0.88 5.82
CA SER A 93 6.57 0.24 6.79
C SER A 93 6.19 0.50 8.24
N GLY A 94 5.73 1.72 8.56
CA GLY A 94 5.24 2.11 9.88
C GLY A 94 3.90 1.45 10.19
N LEU A 95 2.95 1.52 9.25
CA LEU A 95 1.66 0.84 9.39
C LEU A 95 1.84 -0.66 9.64
N ARG A 96 2.75 -1.31 8.91
CA ARG A 96 3.05 -2.74 9.09
C ARG A 96 3.55 -3.07 10.49
N ALA A 97 4.33 -2.19 11.10
CA ALA A 97 4.79 -2.37 12.48
C ALA A 97 3.65 -2.17 13.49
N LEU A 98 2.68 -1.32 13.18
CA LEU A 98 1.49 -1.08 14.02
C LEU A 98 0.47 -2.22 13.91
N VAL A 99 0.25 -2.81 12.74
CA VAL A 99 -0.79 -3.82 12.49
C VAL A 99 -0.91 -4.90 13.60
N PRO A 100 0.18 -5.53 14.08
CA PRO A 100 0.10 -6.56 15.11
C PRO A 100 -0.43 -6.09 16.47
N ILE A 101 -0.37 -4.78 16.76
CA ILE A 101 -0.77 -4.19 18.04
C ILE A 101 -2.06 -3.36 17.94
N LEU A 102 -2.64 -3.22 16.74
CA LEU A 102 -3.88 -2.47 16.55
C LEU A 102 -5.07 -3.19 17.18
N THR A 103 -5.88 -2.40 17.89
CA THR A 103 -7.17 -2.79 18.46
C THR A 103 -8.20 -1.71 18.15
N GLU A 104 -9.49 -2.02 18.30
CA GLU A 104 -10.55 -1.01 18.15
C GLU A 104 -10.36 0.19 19.10
N ASP A 105 -9.78 -0.07 20.29
CA ASP A 105 -9.61 0.95 21.32
C ASP A 105 -8.42 1.89 21.05
N ASN A 106 -7.42 1.45 20.27
CA ASN A 106 -6.17 2.20 20.07
C ASN A 106 -5.93 2.70 18.64
N VAL A 107 -6.71 2.22 17.66
CA VAL A 107 -6.47 2.51 16.24
C VAL A 107 -6.48 4.01 15.95
N GLU A 108 -7.45 4.74 16.49
CA GLU A 108 -7.55 6.20 16.28
C GLU A 108 -6.35 6.94 16.87
N ALA A 109 -5.90 6.54 18.06
CA ALA A 109 -4.79 7.18 18.76
C ALA A 109 -3.42 6.88 18.11
N LEU A 110 -3.25 5.70 17.52
CA LEU A 110 -1.99 5.29 16.88
C LEU A 110 -1.87 5.74 15.41
N LEU A 111 -2.96 6.21 14.80
CA LEU A 111 -3.02 6.71 13.42
C LEU A 111 -3.14 8.26 13.33
N THR A 112 -2.90 8.98 14.43
CA THR A 112 -2.93 10.46 14.51
C THR A 112 -1.52 11.03 14.45
#